data_AF-A0A3D0XAJ3-F1
#
_entry.id   AF-A0A3D0XAJ3-F1
#
_cell.length_a   1.000
_cell.length_b   1.000
_cell.length_c   1.000
_cell.angle_alpha   90.00
_cell.angle_beta   90.00
_cell.angle_gamma   90.00
#
_symmetry.space_group_name_H-M   'P 1'
#
loop_
_entity.id
_entity.type
_entity.pdbx_description
1 polymer ?
#
loop_
_entity_poly.entity_id
_entity_poly.type
_entity_poly.pdbx_seq_one_letter_code
_entity_poly.pdbx_strand_id
1 'polypeptide(L)'
;MPRQFKTARKMCNLKLYEAANKLGISQPTLSSWESERKSPTIDSILKMCRLYNVSADFLLGNSVGGGASHDREAEVPKLNLRIMHGQPVWSDEYGWLIVDSINECMIAPDGVKLPFTSTINVYYKTDDFSESALPKTKALSLTEINEYEKVWVEPISSDFNLRQELRGWYAVMSDWVENSVGNRFLYNTYKVKWLAFFEI
;
A
#
# COMPACT_ATOMS: atom_id res chain seq x y z
N MET A 1 -15.50 7.55 -7.98
CA MET A 1 -14.49 8.10 -7.08
C MET A 1 -13.70 9.18 -7.82
N PRO A 2 -13.45 10.34 -7.21
CA PRO A 2 -12.66 11.39 -7.85
C PRO A 2 -11.19 10.98 -7.92
N ARG A 3 -10.56 11.20 -9.08
CA ARG A 3 -9.14 10.86 -9.29
C ARG A 3 -8.23 11.85 -8.57
N GLN A 4 -7.12 11.36 -8.03
CA GLN A 4 -6.20 12.12 -7.18
C GLN A 4 -4.98 12.67 -7.94
N PHE A 5 -5.07 12.84 -9.26
CA PHE A 5 -3.94 13.36 -10.06
C PHE A 5 -3.51 14.77 -9.62
N LYS A 6 -4.47 15.64 -9.34
CA LYS A 6 -4.22 17.02 -8.91
C LYS A 6 -3.62 17.09 -7.51
N THR A 7 -4.04 16.21 -6.61
CA THR A 7 -3.50 16.14 -5.24
C THR A 7 -2.08 15.58 -5.26
N ALA A 8 -1.81 14.51 -6.01
CA ALA A 8 -0.47 13.96 -6.20
C ALA A 8 0.52 15.01 -6.73
N ARG A 9 0.14 15.75 -7.79
CA ARG A 9 0.98 16.83 -8.32
C ARG A 9 1.29 17.90 -7.28
N LYS A 10 0.30 18.32 -6.50
CA LYS A 10 0.46 19.34 -5.45
C LYS A 10 1.35 18.84 -4.31
N MET A 11 1.24 17.57 -3.92
CA MET A 11 2.10 16.96 -2.89
C MET A 11 3.57 16.99 -3.30
N CYS A 12 3.86 16.84 -4.60
CA CYS A 12 5.22 16.96 -5.13
C CYS A 12 5.66 18.41 -5.41
N ASN A 13 4.87 19.42 -5.03
CA ASN A 13 5.12 20.84 -5.31
C ASN A 13 5.37 21.18 -6.80
N LEU A 14 4.81 20.39 -7.72
CA LEU A 14 5.00 20.61 -9.15
C LEU A 14 3.92 21.53 -9.73
N LYS A 15 4.34 22.50 -10.55
CA LYS A 15 3.41 23.29 -11.35
C LYS A 15 2.85 22.45 -12.50
N LEU A 16 1.66 22.80 -12.98
CA LEU A 16 0.97 22.04 -14.04
C LEU A 16 1.84 21.91 -15.32
N TYR A 17 2.53 22.99 -15.69
CA TYR A 17 3.46 22.99 -16.84
C TYR A 17 4.68 22.09 -16.62
N GLU A 18 5.30 22.14 -15.44
CA GLU A 18 6.46 21.33 -15.10
C GLU A 18 6.14 19.83 -15.08
N ALA A 19 4.99 19.47 -14.50
CA ALA A 19 4.51 18.10 -14.49
C ALA A 19 4.21 17.59 -15.92
N ALA A 20 3.58 18.41 -16.77
CA ALA A 20 3.32 18.06 -18.16
C ALA A 20 4.63 17.83 -18.94
N ASN A 21 5.63 18.71 -18.77
CA ASN A 21 6.94 18.54 -19.39
C ASN A 21 7.65 17.27 -18.91
N LYS A 22 7.65 16.98 -17.61
CA LYS A 22 8.27 15.77 -17.05
C LYS A 22 7.57 14.48 -17.52
N LEU A 23 6.27 14.54 -17.78
CA LEU A 23 5.49 13.42 -18.33
C LEU A 23 5.62 13.30 -19.86
N GLY A 24 6.20 14.30 -20.54
CA GLY A 24 6.32 14.34 -22.00
C GLY A 24 4.97 14.57 -22.71
N ILE A 25 4.05 15.31 -22.08
CA ILE A 25 2.70 15.59 -22.60
C ILE A 25 2.42 17.09 -22.65
N SER A 26 1.38 17.48 -23.39
CA SER A 26 0.93 18.88 -23.42
C SER A 26 0.18 19.26 -22.14
N GLN A 27 0.37 20.50 -21.67
CA GLN A 27 -0.31 21.05 -20.49
C GLN A 27 -1.84 20.92 -20.53
N PRO A 28 -2.54 21.12 -21.67
CA PRO A 28 -3.98 20.90 -21.78
C PRO A 28 -4.36 19.44 -21.53
N THR A 29 -3.52 18.49 -21.95
CA THR A 29 -3.77 17.05 -21.75
C THR A 29 -3.76 16.71 -20.26
N LEU A 30 -2.76 17.19 -19.52
CA LEU A 30 -2.70 17.00 -18.06
C LEU A 30 -3.88 17.68 -17.35
N SER A 31 -4.26 18.88 -17.78
CA SER A 31 -5.45 19.58 -17.27
C SER A 31 -6.75 18.80 -17.52
N SER A 32 -6.91 18.21 -18.70
CA SER A 32 -8.05 17.35 -19.03
C SER A 32 -8.09 16.07 -18.20
N TRP A 33 -6.93 15.52 -17.82
CA TRP A 33 -6.85 14.39 -16.90
C TRP A 33 -7.21 14.78 -15.47
N GLU A 34 -6.68 15.90 -14.97
CA GLU A 34 -7.00 16.44 -13.62
C GLU A 34 -8.47 16.87 -13.48
N SER A 35 -9.14 17.22 -14.60
CA SER A 35 -10.56 17.59 -14.63
C SER A 35 -11.48 16.43 -15.03
N GLU A 36 -10.95 15.21 -15.13
CA GLU A 36 -11.67 13.98 -15.49
C GLU A 36 -12.35 14.00 -16.88
N ARG A 37 -12.15 15.05 -17.68
CA ARG A 37 -12.67 15.16 -19.04
C ARG A 37 -12.09 14.13 -19.99
N LYS A 38 -10.87 13.64 -19.70
CA LYS A 38 -10.20 12.59 -20.47
C LYS A 38 -9.51 11.61 -19.54
N SER A 39 -9.52 10.33 -19.91
CA SER A 39 -8.78 9.31 -19.17
C SER A 39 -7.35 9.16 -19.71
N PRO A 40 -6.33 9.11 -18.83
CA PRO A 40 -4.97 8.75 -19.23
C PRO A 40 -4.88 7.28 -19.65
N THR A 41 -3.85 6.93 -20.41
CA THR A 41 -3.50 5.54 -20.69
C THR A 41 -2.80 4.89 -19.49
N ILE A 42 -2.75 3.55 -19.45
CA ILE A 42 -2.05 2.80 -18.40
C ILE A 42 -0.58 3.25 -18.30
N ASP A 43 0.11 3.40 -19.43
CA ASP A 43 1.50 3.89 -19.45
C ASP A 43 1.65 5.29 -18.84
N SER A 44 0.65 6.15 -19.07
CA SER A 44 0.64 7.50 -18.51
C SER A 44 0.43 7.48 -17.00
N ILE A 45 -0.41 6.56 -16.50
CA ILE A 45 -0.60 6.33 -15.07
C ILE A 45 0.71 5.84 -14.45
N LEU A 46 1.37 4.85 -15.05
CA LEU A 46 2.68 4.37 -14.58
C LEU A 46 3.74 5.47 -14.54
N LYS A 47 3.78 6.33 -15.55
CA LYS A 47 4.66 7.51 -15.57
C LYS A 47 4.34 8.49 -14.45
N MET A 48 3.06 8.72 -14.15
CA MET A 48 2.65 9.54 -13.00
C MET A 48 3.03 8.91 -11.67
N CYS A 49 2.82 7.60 -11.50
CA CYS A 49 3.22 6.88 -10.28
C CYS A 49 4.71 7.08 -10.02
N ARG A 50 5.55 6.90 -11.05
CA ARG A 50 7.00 7.11 -10.96
C ARG A 50 7.38 8.57 -10.70
N LEU A 51 6.71 9.51 -11.37
CA LEU A 51 7.01 10.94 -11.24
C LEU A 51 6.64 11.48 -9.85
N TYR A 52 5.48 11.07 -9.33
CA TYR A 52 4.95 11.57 -8.06
C TYR A 52 5.33 10.68 -6.87
N ASN A 53 5.97 9.54 -7.13
CA ASN A 53 6.30 8.51 -6.14
C ASN A 53 5.09 8.06 -5.31
N VAL A 54 3.98 7.75 -5.98
CA VAL A 54 2.72 7.29 -5.38
C VAL A 54 2.22 6.02 -6.07
N SER A 55 1.38 5.24 -5.39
CA SER A 55 0.75 4.05 -5.97
C SER A 55 -0.31 4.40 -7.01
N ALA A 56 -0.59 3.45 -7.91
CA ALA A 56 -1.68 3.59 -8.86
C ALA A 56 -3.03 3.72 -8.15
N ASP A 57 -3.22 2.97 -7.05
CA ASP A 57 -4.42 3.04 -6.21
C ASP A 57 -4.65 4.44 -5.65
N PHE A 58 -3.60 5.11 -5.18
CA PHE A 58 -3.71 6.49 -4.74
C PHE A 58 -4.19 7.40 -5.88
N LEU A 59 -3.57 7.34 -7.06
CA LEU A 59 -3.95 8.17 -8.21
C LEU A 59 -5.39 7.93 -8.67
N LEU A 60 -5.84 6.68 -8.61
CA LEU A 60 -7.18 6.26 -9.01
C LEU A 60 -8.24 6.55 -7.94
N GLY A 61 -7.83 6.98 -6.74
CA GLY A 61 -8.74 7.36 -5.66
C GLY A 61 -9.18 6.20 -4.76
N ASN A 62 -8.42 5.10 -4.75
CA ASN A 62 -8.63 3.96 -3.86
C ASN A 62 -7.99 4.15 -2.46
N SER A 63 -7.27 5.26 -2.22
CA SER A 63 -6.49 5.49 -0.99
C SER A 63 -7.22 6.14 0.19
N VAL A 64 -8.52 6.40 0.10
CA VAL A 64 -9.26 7.05 1.21
C VAL A 64 -10.59 6.34 1.43
N GLY A 65 -10.53 5.39 2.35
CA GLY A 65 -11.64 4.59 2.83
C GLY A 65 -11.02 3.35 3.40
N GLY A 66 -10.90 3.30 4.73
CA GLY A 66 -10.25 2.20 5.43
C GLY A 66 -10.60 0.88 4.79
N GLY A 67 -9.59 0.06 4.54
CA GLY A 67 -9.75 -1.39 4.53
C GLY A 67 -10.39 -1.74 5.86
N ALA A 68 -11.72 -1.74 5.85
CA ALA A 68 -12.53 -2.20 6.93
C ALA A 68 -12.03 -3.59 7.27
N SER A 69 -11.96 -3.86 8.57
CA SER A 69 -11.95 -5.20 9.13
C SER A 69 -10.79 -6.08 8.67
N HIS A 70 -9.78 -6.11 9.53
CA HIS A 70 -8.96 -7.27 9.84
C HIS A 70 -9.79 -8.48 10.34
N ASP A 71 -10.97 -8.76 9.78
CA ASP A 71 -11.83 -9.84 10.22
C ASP A 71 -12.20 -10.77 9.05
N ARG A 72 -11.39 -11.84 8.99
CA ARG A 72 -11.65 -13.17 8.42
C ARG A 72 -11.41 -13.32 6.92
N GLU A 73 -10.37 -14.11 6.61
CA GLU A 73 -10.37 -15.06 5.49
C GLU A 73 -11.67 -15.86 5.56
N ALA A 74 -12.75 -15.33 4.97
CA ALA A 74 -14.00 -16.05 4.89
C ALA A 74 -13.80 -17.18 3.89
N GLU A 75 -14.12 -18.41 4.31
CA GLU A 75 -14.16 -19.55 3.40
C GLU A 75 -15.13 -19.23 2.27
N VAL A 76 -14.68 -19.38 1.03
CA VAL A 76 -15.49 -19.21 -0.17
C VAL A 76 -16.47 -20.38 -0.22
N PRO A 77 -17.79 -20.12 -0.10
CA PRO A 77 -18.76 -21.19 -0.32
C PRO A 77 -18.57 -21.74 -1.74
N LYS A 78 -18.53 -23.06 -1.89
CA LYS A 78 -18.25 -23.71 -3.19
C LYS A 78 -19.17 -23.24 -4.32
N LEU A 79 -20.42 -22.90 -4.00
CA LEU A 79 -21.37 -22.36 -4.97
C LEU A 79 -20.91 -21.01 -5.54
N ASN A 80 -20.22 -20.19 -4.72
CA ASN A 80 -19.72 -18.88 -5.11
C ASN A 80 -18.52 -18.98 -6.06
N LEU A 81 -17.79 -20.11 -6.11
CA LEU A 81 -16.73 -20.29 -7.10
C LEU A 81 -17.25 -20.12 -8.53
N ARG A 82 -18.51 -20.47 -8.79
CA ARG A 82 -19.12 -20.34 -10.12
C ARG A 82 -19.17 -18.90 -10.61
N ILE A 83 -19.31 -17.92 -9.72
CA ILE A 83 -19.35 -16.50 -10.08
C ILE A 83 -17.97 -15.84 -10.06
N MET A 84 -16.92 -16.57 -9.71
CA MET A 84 -15.55 -16.06 -9.53
C MET A 84 -14.61 -16.40 -10.69
N HIS A 85 -15.13 -16.63 -11.90
CA HIS A 85 -14.29 -17.00 -13.05
C HIS A 85 -13.14 -16.01 -13.26
N GLY A 86 -11.90 -16.53 -13.32
CA GLY A 86 -10.68 -15.75 -13.48
C GLY A 86 -10.18 -15.04 -12.23
N GLN A 87 -10.88 -15.16 -11.09
CA GLN A 87 -10.43 -14.57 -9.83
C GLN A 87 -9.49 -15.53 -9.07
N PRO A 88 -8.46 -15.01 -8.40
CA PRO A 88 -7.61 -15.81 -7.52
C PRO A 88 -8.33 -16.08 -6.19
N VAL A 89 -8.16 -17.29 -5.67
CA VAL A 89 -8.57 -17.71 -4.32
C VAL A 89 -7.37 -18.35 -3.62
N TRP A 90 -7.34 -18.32 -2.29
CA TRP A 90 -6.25 -18.92 -1.51
C TRP A 90 -6.66 -20.28 -0.95
N SER A 91 -5.74 -21.25 -0.93
CA SER A 91 -5.88 -22.56 -0.28
C SER A 91 -4.67 -22.81 0.61
N ASP A 92 -4.88 -23.40 1.79
CA ASP A 92 -3.76 -23.78 2.68
C ASP A 92 -2.86 -24.88 2.10
N GLU A 93 -3.42 -25.74 1.24
CA GLU A 93 -2.70 -26.88 0.67
C GLU A 93 -1.91 -26.52 -0.61
N TYR A 94 -2.50 -25.69 -1.46
CA TYR A 94 -1.96 -25.39 -2.81
C TYR A 94 -1.54 -23.91 -2.98
N GLY A 95 -1.76 -23.08 -1.97
CA GLY A 95 -1.54 -21.63 -2.06
C GLY A 95 -2.55 -20.97 -3.00
N TRP A 96 -2.06 -20.12 -3.90
CA TRP A 96 -2.89 -19.38 -4.84
C TRP A 96 -3.47 -20.29 -5.92
N LEU A 97 -4.80 -20.30 -6.04
CA LEU A 97 -5.53 -20.98 -7.09
C LEU A 97 -6.28 -19.96 -7.96
N ILE A 98 -6.41 -20.22 -9.26
CA ILE A 98 -7.26 -19.43 -10.16
C ILE A 98 -8.56 -20.18 -10.41
N VAL A 99 -9.69 -19.52 -10.24
CA VAL A 99 -11.00 -20.13 -10.44
C VAL A 99 -11.34 -20.19 -11.93
N ASP A 100 -11.62 -21.38 -12.43
CA ASP A 100 -12.13 -21.64 -13.77
C ASP A 100 -13.56 -22.18 -13.69
N SER A 101 -14.54 -21.28 -13.66
CA SER A 101 -15.97 -21.62 -13.65
C SER A 101 -16.46 -22.33 -14.91
N ILE A 102 -15.76 -22.22 -16.05
CA ILE A 102 -16.18 -22.88 -17.30
C ILE A 102 -15.97 -24.38 -17.17
N ASN A 103 -14.83 -24.77 -16.60
CA ASN A 103 -14.46 -26.16 -16.38
C ASN A 103 -14.75 -26.65 -14.95
N GLU A 104 -15.49 -25.86 -14.15
CA GLU A 104 -15.80 -26.11 -12.74
C GLU A 104 -14.60 -26.56 -11.89
N CYS A 105 -13.44 -25.93 -12.10
CA CYS A 105 -12.20 -26.27 -11.40
C CYS A 105 -11.38 -25.04 -11.00
N MET A 106 -10.45 -25.25 -10.09
CA MET A 106 -9.47 -24.28 -9.61
C MET A 106 -8.09 -24.75 -10.10
N ILE A 107 -7.30 -23.84 -10.64
CA ILE A 107 -6.01 -24.16 -11.28
C ILE A 107 -4.89 -23.65 -10.37
N ALA A 108 -4.05 -24.57 -9.91
CA ALA A 108 -2.86 -24.26 -9.12
C ALA A 108 -1.69 -23.77 -10.00
N PRO A 109 -0.66 -23.12 -9.41
CA PRO A 109 0.44 -22.53 -10.18
C PRO A 109 1.31 -23.56 -10.92
N ASP A 110 1.35 -24.79 -10.42
CA ASP A 110 2.01 -25.94 -11.04
C ASP A 110 1.18 -26.57 -12.18
N GLY A 111 -0.02 -26.04 -12.46
CA GLY A 111 -0.93 -26.49 -13.49
C GLY A 111 -1.89 -27.59 -13.06
N VAL A 112 -1.87 -28.01 -11.78
CA VAL A 112 -2.82 -28.99 -11.25
C VAL A 112 -4.24 -28.39 -11.26
N LYS A 113 -5.22 -29.15 -11.74
CA LYS A 113 -6.62 -28.76 -11.78
C LYS A 113 -7.41 -29.46 -10.69
N LEU A 114 -8.00 -28.69 -9.80
CA LEU A 114 -8.78 -29.13 -8.64
C LEU A 114 -10.27 -28.86 -8.90
N PRO A 115 -11.14 -29.87 -9.03
CA PRO A 115 -12.56 -29.63 -9.25
C PRO A 115 -13.18 -28.88 -8.06
N PHE A 116 -14.25 -28.10 -8.28
CA PHE A 116 -14.97 -27.41 -7.19
C PHE A 116 -15.53 -28.37 -6.13
N THR A 117 -15.68 -29.65 -6.46
CA THR A 117 -16.12 -30.70 -5.54
C THR A 117 -15.03 -31.13 -4.54
N SER A 118 -13.78 -30.74 -4.75
CA SER A 118 -12.65 -31.08 -3.87
C SER A 118 -12.95 -30.71 -2.42
N THR A 119 -12.45 -31.49 -1.46
CA THR A 119 -12.61 -31.23 -0.01
C THR A 119 -11.74 -30.09 0.52
N ILE A 120 -11.01 -29.42 -0.38
CA ILE A 120 -10.08 -28.34 -0.06
C ILE A 120 -10.89 -27.08 0.25
N ASN A 121 -10.55 -26.44 1.37
CA ASN A 121 -11.07 -25.13 1.73
C ASN A 121 -10.32 -24.05 0.95
N VAL A 122 -11.08 -23.07 0.48
CA VAL A 122 -10.55 -21.92 -0.24
C VAL A 122 -11.10 -20.64 0.35
N TYR A 123 -10.30 -19.59 0.36
CA TYR A 123 -10.57 -18.36 1.09
C TYR A 123 -10.59 -17.15 0.16
N TYR A 124 -11.47 -16.20 0.45
CA TYR A 124 -11.41 -14.87 -0.14
C TYR A 124 -10.14 -14.19 0.36
N LYS A 125 -9.26 -13.78 -0.55
CA LYS A 125 -8.11 -12.95 -0.18
C LYS A 125 -8.40 -11.50 -0.54
N THR A 126 -8.51 -10.66 0.48
CA THR A 126 -8.36 -9.22 0.32
C THR A 126 -6.87 -8.95 0.10
N ASP A 127 -6.54 -8.14 -0.89
CA ASP A 127 -5.17 -7.76 -1.18
C ASP A 127 -4.58 -6.96 -0.01
N ASP A 128 -3.86 -7.63 0.89
CA ASP A 128 -2.85 -7.00 1.73
C ASP A 128 -1.59 -6.80 0.88
N PHE A 129 -1.66 -5.89 -0.09
CA PHE A 129 -0.46 -5.41 -0.78
C PHE A 129 0.36 -4.54 0.16
N SER A 130 1.17 -5.19 1.02
CA SER A 130 2.41 -4.64 1.58
C SER A 130 2.34 -3.27 2.27
N GLU A 131 1.21 -2.86 2.82
CA GLU A 131 1.21 -1.76 3.77
C GLU A 131 1.59 -2.33 5.13
N SER A 132 2.90 -2.29 5.43
CA SER A 132 3.41 -2.38 6.80
C SER A 132 2.51 -1.50 7.68
N ALA A 133 1.82 -2.13 8.64
CA ALA A 133 0.72 -1.52 9.38
C ALA A 133 1.09 -0.10 9.82
N LEU A 134 0.27 0.88 9.41
CA LEU A 134 0.45 2.25 9.84
C LEU A 134 0.11 2.34 11.33
N PRO A 135 0.88 3.09 12.12
CA PRO A 135 0.59 3.21 13.54
C PRO A 135 -0.79 3.81 13.75
N LYS A 136 -1.63 3.08 14.50
CA LYS A 136 -3.02 3.48 14.79
C LYS A 136 -3.14 4.56 15.86
N THR A 137 -2.07 4.77 16.63
CA THR A 137 -2.06 5.65 17.80
C THR A 137 -1.51 7.03 17.47
N LYS A 138 -1.74 7.98 18.37
CA LYS A 138 -1.16 9.33 18.24
C LYS A 138 0.35 9.25 18.45
N ALA A 139 1.12 9.97 17.63
CA ALA A 139 2.55 10.08 17.80
C ALA A 139 2.90 10.64 19.19
N LEU A 140 3.86 10.00 19.86
CA LEU A 140 4.35 10.38 21.19
C LEU A 140 5.00 11.77 21.14
N SER A 141 5.08 12.44 22.27
CA SER A 141 5.93 13.62 22.49
C SER A 141 7.33 13.18 22.93
N LEU A 142 8.33 14.06 22.80
CA LEU A 142 9.70 13.76 23.24
C LEU A 142 9.77 13.40 24.73
N THR A 143 8.91 14.01 25.56
CA THR A 143 8.81 13.68 26.98
C THR A 143 8.27 12.28 27.21
N GLU A 144 7.25 11.88 26.45
CA GLU A 144 6.65 10.54 26.54
C GLU A 144 7.62 9.47 26.01
N ILE A 145 8.42 9.74 24.97
CA ILE A 145 9.39 8.77 24.41
C ILE A 145 10.37 8.28 25.49
N ASN A 146 10.83 9.16 26.38
CA ASN A 146 11.76 8.82 27.45
C ASN A 146 11.17 7.91 28.53
N GLU A 147 9.84 7.71 28.55
CA GLU A 147 9.16 6.80 29.47
C GLU A 147 9.22 5.33 28.99
N TYR A 148 9.63 5.11 27.74
CA TYR A 148 9.69 3.79 27.12
C TYR A 148 11.14 3.33 26.92
N GLU A 149 11.37 2.01 27.05
CA GLU A 149 12.66 1.41 26.69
C GLU A 149 12.84 1.32 25.16
N LYS A 150 11.73 1.07 24.45
CA LYS A 150 11.69 0.98 22.98
C LYS A 150 10.46 1.67 22.43
N VAL A 151 10.62 2.28 21.26
CA VAL A 151 9.55 2.93 20.52
C VAL A 151 9.57 2.50 19.06
N TRP A 152 8.39 2.45 18.44
CA TRP A 152 8.28 2.28 16.99
C TRP A 152 8.58 3.59 16.31
N VAL A 153 9.49 3.59 15.36
CA VAL A 153 9.91 4.76 14.59
C VAL A 153 9.32 4.70 13.20
N GLU A 154 8.63 5.79 12.83
CA GLU A 154 8.20 6.07 11.46
C GLU A 154 9.05 7.19 10.84
N PRO A 155 9.84 6.91 9.80
CA PRO A 155 10.60 7.94 9.10
C PRO A 155 9.69 8.83 8.24
N ILE A 156 9.93 10.14 8.29
CA ILE A 156 9.29 11.15 7.45
C ILE A 156 10.18 11.34 6.21
N SER A 157 9.86 10.64 5.13
CA SER A 157 10.54 10.76 3.84
C SER A 157 9.58 10.50 2.69
N SER A 158 9.81 11.14 1.55
CA SER A 158 9.10 10.83 0.31
C SER A 158 9.57 9.53 -0.32
N ASP A 159 10.78 9.05 0.01
CA ASP A 159 11.32 7.78 -0.50
C ASP A 159 10.69 6.60 0.25
N PHE A 160 10.02 5.72 -0.49
CA PHE A 160 9.33 4.56 0.07
C PHE A 160 10.31 3.51 0.59
N ASN A 161 11.38 3.21 -0.18
CA ASN A 161 12.33 2.16 0.19
C ASN A 161 13.09 2.55 1.45
N LEU A 162 13.51 3.82 1.52
CA LEU A 162 14.17 4.36 2.72
C LEU A 162 13.27 4.30 3.95
N ARG A 163 11.96 4.57 3.80
CA ARG A 163 11.01 4.44 4.92
C ARG A 163 10.92 2.99 5.39
N GLN A 164 10.79 2.03 4.47
CA GLN A 164 10.69 0.61 4.83
C GLN A 164 11.97 0.09 5.48
N GLU A 165 13.14 0.57 5.05
CA GLU A 165 14.43 0.19 5.62
C GLU A 165 14.64 0.74 7.04
N LEU A 166 14.26 2.00 7.26
CA LEU A 166 14.50 2.69 8.54
C LEU A 166 13.36 2.55 9.54
N ARG A 167 12.16 2.15 9.12
CA ARG A 167 11.01 1.91 10.00
C ARG A 167 11.27 0.69 10.88
N GLY A 168 10.88 0.77 12.15
CA GLY A 168 11.03 -0.36 13.05
C GLY A 168 11.03 0.02 14.52
N TRP A 169 11.34 -0.95 15.37
CA TRP A 169 11.56 -0.73 16.80
C TRP A 169 12.97 -0.23 17.07
N TYR A 170 13.07 0.87 17.82
CA TYR A 170 14.32 1.48 18.25
C TYR A 170 14.37 1.52 19.77
N ALA A 171 15.55 1.28 20.34
CA ALA A 171 15.83 1.51 21.75
C ALA A 171 16.00 3.00 22.02
N VAL A 172 15.45 3.45 23.15
CA VAL A 172 15.49 4.85 23.58
C VAL A 172 16.79 5.13 24.32
N MET A 173 17.52 6.15 23.87
CA MET A 173 18.75 6.66 24.50
C MET A 173 18.52 8.08 25.00
N SER A 174 19.52 8.69 25.63
CA SER A 174 19.40 10.03 26.22
C SER A 174 19.06 11.13 25.21
N ASP A 175 19.68 11.09 24.02
CA ASP A 175 19.53 12.14 22.98
C ASP A 175 19.08 11.61 21.60
N TRP A 176 18.93 10.29 21.45
CA TRP A 176 18.54 9.64 20.20
C TRP A 176 17.80 8.32 20.46
N VAL A 177 17.25 7.74 19.40
CA VAL A 177 16.80 6.34 19.38
C VAL A 177 17.66 5.53 18.40
N GLU A 178 17.94 4.27 18.70
CA GLU A 178 18.83 3.41 17.89
C GLU A 178 18.24 2.00 17.66
N ASN A 179 18.34 1.48 16.44
CA ASN A 179 17.92 0.11 16.13
C ASN A 179 19.10 -0.88 16.22
N SER A 180 18.82 -2.18 16.09
CA SER A 180 19.84 -3.25 16.17
C SER A 180 20.90 -3.20 15.06
N VAL A 181 20.66 -2.46 13.98
CA VAL A 181 21.56 -2.33 12.82
C VAL A 181 22.45 -1.08 12.96
N GLY A 182 22.22 -0.24 13.97
CA GLY A 182 23.00 0.97 14.24
C GLY A 182 22.45 2.25 13.58
N ASN A 183 21.24 2.20 13.02
CA ASN A 183 20.56 3.42 12.55
C ASN A 183 20.12 4.25 13.75
N ARG A 184 20.33 5.58 13.67
CA ARG A 184 20.07 6.50 14.78
C ARG A 184 19.20 7.66 14.34
N PHE A 185 18.22 8.00 15.17
CA PHE A 185 17.39 9.19 15.00
C PHE A 185 17.53 10.12 16.21
N LEU A 186 18.08 11.31 15.98
CA LEU A 186 18.30 12.32 17.01
C LEU A 186 16.99 13.03 17.39
N TYR A 187 16.81 13.37 18.66
CA TYR A 187 15.63 14.07 19.17
C TYR A 187 15.43 15.45 18.54
N ASN A 188 16.51 16.14 18.17
CA ASN A 188 16.44 17.44 17.48
C ASN A 188 15.79 17.35 16.07
N THR A 189 15.73 16.16 15.48
CA THR A 189 15.07 15.91 14.19
C THR A 189 13.65 15.36 14.34
N TYR A 190 13.14 15.27 15.56
CA TYR A 190 11.79 14.78 15.83
C TYR A 190 10.73 15.67 15.17
N LYS A 191 9.68 15.08 14.61
CA LYS A 191 8.65 15.72 13.76
C LYS A 191 9.14 16.28 12.42
N VAL A 192 10.45 16.23 12.13
CA VAL A 192 11.02 16.64 10.85
C VAL A 192 11.42 15.41 10.03
N LYS A 193 12.16 14.48 10.65
CA LYS A 193 12.67 13.27 9.99
C LYS A 193 12.00 11.99 10.45
N TRP A 194 11.31 12.01 11.60
CA TRP A 194 10.70 10.82 12.17
C TRP A 194 9.65 11.15 13.23
N LEU A 195 8.78 10.16 13.49
CA LEU A 195 7.80 10.14 14.58
C LEU A 195 7.94 8.84 15.37
N ALA A 196 7.50 8.86 16.63
CA ALA A 196 7.56 7.71 17.52
C ALA A 196 6.15 7.29 17.97
N PHE A 197 5.94 5.98 18.11
CA PHE A 197 4.68 5.37 18.54
C PHE A 197 4.97 4.24 19.52
N PHE A 198 4.00 3.95 20.40
CA PHE A 198 4.11 2.83 21.35
C PHE A 198 3.45 1.55 20.84
N GLU A 199 2.60 1.63 19.79
CA GLU A 199 1.87 0.51 19.20
C GLU A 199 1.62 0.77 17.71
N ILE A 200 1.51 -0.31 16.92
CA ILE A 200 1.27 -0.32 15.48
C ILE A 200 -0.19 -0.72 15.17
#